data_AF-A0A1Q7VPB3-F1
#
_entry.id   AF-A0A1Q7VPB3-F1
#
_cell.length_a   1.000
_cell.length_b   1.000
_cell.length_c   1.000
_cell.angle_alpha   90.00
_cell.angle_beta   90.00
_cell.angle_gamma   90.00
#
_symmetry.space_group_name_H-M   'P 1'
#
loop_
_entity.id
_entity.type
_entity.pdbx_description
1 polymer ?
#
loop_
_entity_poly.entity_id
_entity_poly.type
_entity_poly.pdbx_seq_one_letter_code
_entity_poly.pdbx_strand_id
1 'polypeptide(L)'
;MIINVAFDGRKLFDWEGEAKKATQIDQDVAHIAALSNESPRALWEETLVKIAANRGRFYSVEMMIVISGLLSMPTQNPDHPGRCRDYLETSNFDFDIKIDPENMKPLGVEVRASDAVH
;
A
#
# COMPACT_ATOMS: atom_id res chain seq x y z
N MET A 1 -1.22 14.16 3.76
CA MET A 1 -1.98 12.91 3.96
C MET A 1 -1.14 11.94 4.75
N ILE A 2 -1.79 11.15 5.61
CA ILE A 2 -1.21 10.06 6.38
C ILE A 2 -1.74 8.73 5.85
N ILE A 3 -0.84 7.77 5.62
CA ILE A 3 -1.15 6.37 5.34
C ILE A 3 -0.57 5.53 6.48
N ASN A 4 -1.42 4.91 7.27
CA ASN A 4 -1.02 3.94 8.29
C ASN A 4 -1.13 2.54 7.70
N VAL A 5 -0.07 1.73 7.85
CA VAL A 5 -0.01 0.38 7.31
C VAL A 5 0.24 -0.61 8.43
N ALA A 6 -0.61 -1.63 8.53
CA ALA A 6 -0.48 -2.74 9.46
C ALA A 6 -0.48 -4.09 8.71
N PHE A 7 0.17 -5.09 9.33
CA PHE A 7 0.08 -6.51 8.99
C PHE A 7 -0.61 -7.23 10.14
N ASP A 8 -1.77 -7.84 9.89
CA ASP A 8 -2.58 -8.56 10.88
C ASP A 8 -2.78 -7.75 12.18
N GLY A 9 -3.14 -6.48 12.03
CA GLY A 9 -3.37 -5.54 13.14
C GLY A 9 -2.11 -5.05 13.85
N ARG A 10 -0.90 -5.47 13.43
CA ARG A 10 0.37 -4.96 13.94
C ARG A 10 0.90 -3.89 13.01
N LYS A 11 1.14 -2.70 13.56
CA LYS A 11 1.72 -1.58 12.82
C LYS A 11 3.02 -2.00 12.12
N LEU A 12 3.10 -1.73 10.82
CA LEU A 12 4.27 -1.91 9.98
C LEU A 12 5.01 -0.57 9.82
N PHE A 13 4.33 0.45 9.30
CA PHE A 13 4.86 1.81 9.18
C PHE A 13 3.73 2.84 9.02
N ASP A 14 4.08 4.10 9.23
CA ASP A 14 3.28 5.23 8.76
C ASP A 14 4.02 5.92 7.62
N TRP A 15 3.28 6.40 6.65
CA TRP A 15 3.81 7.24 5.58
C TRP A 15 3.08 8.56 5.58
N GLU A 16 3.86 9.63 5.64
CA GLU A 16 3.36 10.99 5.45
C GLU A 16 3.86 11.53 4.12
N GLY A 17 2.93 12.07 3.33
CA GLY A 17 3.27 12.68 2.06
C GLY A 17 2.09 13.34 1.36
N GLU A 18 2.40 13.84 0.17
CA GLU A 18 1.49 14.59 -0.69
C GLU A 18 1.16 13.79 -1.94
N ALA A 19 0.04 14.12 -2.59
CA ALA A 19 -0.43 13.47 -3.82
C ALA A 19 0.65 13.41 -4.91
N LYS A 20 1.43 14.49 -5.08
CA LYS A 20 2.54 14.54 -6.05
C LYS A 20 3.60 13.45 -5.79
N LYS A 21 3.94 13.21 -4.52
CA LYS A 21 4.93 12.19 -4.14
C LYS A 21 4.37 10.78 -4.35
N ALA A 22 3.09 10.56 -4.09
CA ALA A 22 2.42 9.30 -4.39
C ALA A 22 2.41 9.00 -5.90
N THR A 23 2.17 10.00 -6.75
CA THR A 23 2.27 9.84 -8.21
C THR A 23 3.68 9.46 -8.66
N GLN A 24 4.72 10.05 -8.05
CA GLN A 24 6.11 9.67 -8.35
C GLN A 24 6.39 8.23 -7.92
N ILE A 25 5.91 7.81 -6.74
CA ILE A 25 6.04 6.42 -6.27
C ILE A 25 5.44 5.43 -7.28
N ASP A 26 4.26 5.71 -7.84
CA ASP A 26 3.65 4.86 -8.85
C ASP A 26 4.51 4.73 -10.12
N GLN A 27 5.11 5.83 -10.58
CA GLN A 27 6.00 5.83 -11.74
C GLN A 27 7.27 5.03 -11.47
N ASP A 28 7.87 5.21 -10.28
CA ASP A 28 9.08 4.49 -9.87
C ASP A 28 8.80 2.99 -9.75
N VAL A 29 7.68 2.60 -9.14
CA VAL A 29 7.29 1.19 -9.00
C VAL A 29 6.98 0.56 -10.35
N ALA A 30 6.33 1.27 -11.27
CA ALA A 30 6.11 0.80 -12.62
C ALA A 30 7.43 0.58 -13.39
N HIS A 31 8.41 1.47 -13.19
CA HIS A 31 9.74 1.31 -13.77
C HIS A 31 10.47 0.09 -13.19
N ILE A 32 10.44 -0.10 -11.87
CA ILE A 32 11.07 -1.24 -11.19
C ILE A 32 10.45 -2.56 -11.69
N ALA A 33 9.12 -2.65 -11.74
CA ALA A 33 8.44 -3.84 -12.25
C ALA A 33 8.85 -4.15 -13.71
N ALA A 34 8.98 -3.12 -14.55
CA ALA A 34 9.43 -3.32 -15.94
C ALA A 34 10.87 -3.86 -16.02
N LEU A 35 11.78 -3.43 -15.13
CA LEU A 35 13.16 -3.95 -15.07
C LEU A 35 13.21 -5.44 -14.72
N SER A 36 12.28 -5.94 -13.91
CA SER A 36 12.16 -7.35 -13.55
C SER A 36 11.25 -8.16 -14.50
N ASN A 37 10.73 -7.55 -15.57
CA ASN A 37 9.77 -8.15 -16.49
C ASN A 37 8.50 -8.69 -15.79
N GLU A 38 8.00 -7.95 -14.80
CA GLU A 38 6.80 -8.27 -14.03
C GLU A 38 5.77 -7.13 -14.07
N SER A 39 4.57 -7.40 -13.56
CA SER A 39 3.57 -6.34 -13.36
C SER A 39 3.74 -5.67 -12.00
N PRO A 40 3.37 -4.39 -11.82
CA PRO A 40 3.40 -3.72 -10.52
C PRO A 40 2.62 -4.48 -9.43
N ARG A 41 1.54 -5.17 -9.82
CA ARG A 41 0.76 -6.00 -8.89
C ARG A 41 1.55 -7.23 -8.44
N ALA A 42 2.23 -7.93 -9.34
CA ALA A 42 3.05 -9.09 -9.00
C ALA A 42 4.20 -8.68 -8.07
N LEU A 43 4.92 -7.61 -8.42
CA LEU A 43 5.97 -7.03 -7.58
C LEU A 43 5.46 -6.68 -6.17
N TRP A 44 4.25 -6.11 -6.08
CA TRP A 44 3.62 -5.79 -4.81
C TRP A 44 3.30 -7.05 -3.98
N GLU A 45 2.67 -8.06 -4.57
CA GLU A 45 2.34 -9.33 -3.90
C GLU A 45 3.61 -10.03 -3.40
N GLU A 46 4.66 -10.10 -4.21
CA GLU A 46 5.96 -10.67 -3.82
C GLU A 46 6.65 -9.87 -2.70
N THR A 47 6.55 -8.54 -2.75
CA THR A 47 7.09 -7.66 -1.70
C THR A 47 6.40 -7.91 -0.37
N LEU A 48 5.08 -8.08 -0.35
CA LEU A 48 4.35 -8.39 0.88
C LEU A 48 4.80 -9.73 1.49
N VAL A 49 4.96 -10.76 0.66
CA VAL A 49 5.48 -12.08 1.07
C VAL A 49 6.86 -11.93 1.70
N LYS A 50 7.75 -11.16 1.05
CA LYS A 50 9.12 -10.93 1.54
C LYS A 50 9.14 -10.20 2.88
N ILE A 51 8.33 -9.15 3.05
CA ILE A 51 8.23 -8.40 4.30
C ILE A 51 7.69 -9.33 5.42
N ALA A 52 6.66 -10.12 5.13
CA ALA A 52 6.09 -11.07 6.09
C ALA A 52 7.13 -12.12 6.54
N ALA A 53 7.84 -12.72 5.58
CA ALA A 53 8.92 -13.67 5.85
C ALA A 53 10.06 -13.04 6.68
N ASN A 54 10.31 -11.74 6.51
CA ASN A 54 11.30 -10.98 7.28
C ASN A 54 10.76 -10.40 8.60
N ARG A 55 9.60 -10.88 9.08
CA ARG A 55 8.93 -10.46 10.32
C ARG A 55 8.65 -8.95 10.36
N GLY A 56 8.21 -8.38 9.24
CA GLY A 56 7.87 -6.97 9.12
C GLY A 56 9.06 -6.04 8.91
N ARG A 57 10.29 -6.56 8.73
CA ARG A 57 11.45 -5.73 8.35
C ARG A 57 11.43 -5.47 6.85
N PHE A 58 11.56 -4.20 6.49
CA PHE A 58 11.55 -3.73 5.10
C PHE A 58 12.59 -2.62 4.86
N TYR A 59 12.85 -2.34 3.59
CA TYR A 59 13.69 -1.25 3.10
C TYR A 59 12.85 -0.18 2.37
N SER A 60 13.45 0.97 2.07
CA SER A 60 12.75 2.12 1.47
C SER A 60 12.01 1.78 0.17
N VAL A 61 12.61 0.97 -0.71
CA VAL A 61 11.99 0.54 -1.97
C VAL A 61 10.75 -0.33 -1.73
N GLU A 62 10.80 -1.24 -0.76
CA GLU A 62 9.68 -2.11 -0.41
C GLU A 62 8.50 -1.30 0.14
N MET A 63 8.78 -0.27 0.95
CA MET A 63 7.77 0.67 1.42
C MET A 63 7.08 1.40 0.24
N MET A 64 7.84 1.87 -0.75
CA MET A 64 7.29 2.52 -1.95
C MET A 64 6.39 1.56 -2.74
N ILE A 65 6.84 0.32 -2.95
CA ILE A 65 6.05 -0.72 -3.61
C ILE A 65 4.74 -0.96 -2.84
N VAL A 66 4.80 -1.11 -1.52
CA VAL A 66 3.63 -1.31 -0.66
C VAL A 66 2.64 -0.15 -0.81
N ILE A 67 3.11 1.10 -0.75
CA ILE A 67 2.27 2.29 -0.92
C ILE A 67 1.57 2.29 -2.29
N SER A 68 2.31 2.04 -3.38
CA SER A 68 1.75 2.02 -4.74
C SER A 68 0.61 0.98 -4.89
N GLY A 69 0.82 -0.22 -4.33
CA GLY A 69 -0.20 -1.27 -4.34
C GLY A 69 -1.43 -0.91 -3.52
N LEU A 70 -1.25 -0.34 -2.32
CA LEU A 70 -2.35 0.10 -1.46
C LEU A 70 -3.18 1.22 -2.09
N LEU A 71 -2.53 2.19 -2.72
CA LEU A 71 -3.22 3.28 -3.40
C LEU A 71 -3.99 2.84 -4.66
N SER A 72 -3.70 1.64 -5.17
CA SER A 72 -4.47 1.01 -6.25
C SER A 72 -5.73 0.30 -5.75
N MET A 73 -5.88 0.12 -4.44
CA MET A 73 -7.04 -0.55 -3.84
C MET A 73 -8.29 0.31 -3.92
N PRO A 74 -9.48 -0.32 -4.06
CA PRO A 74 -10.74 0.40 -3.92
C PRO A 74 -10.90 0.92 -2.48
N THR A 75 -11.49 2.10 -2.32
CA THR A 75 -11.73 2.74 -1.01
C THR A 75 -12.74 2.00 -0.13
N GLN A 76 -13.50 1.05 -0.69
CA GLN A 76 -14.65 0.36 -0.05
C GLN A 76 -15.73 1.28 0.53
N ASN A 77 -15.65 2.60 0.32
CA ASN A 77 -16.60 3.59 0.80
C ASN A 77 -17.69 3.82 -0.27
N PRO A 78 -18.99 3.59 0.04
CA PRO A 78 -20.08 3.82 -0.91
C PRO A 78 -20.20 5.28 -1.38
N ASP A 79 -19.88 6.24 -0.51
CA ASP A 79 -19.99 7.67 -0.80
C ASP A 79 -18.79 8.21 -1.59
N HIS A 80 -17.67 7.48 -1.54
CA HIS A 80 -16.42 7.81 -2.22
C HIS A 80 -15.94 6.62 -3.06
N PRO A 81 -16.66 6.22 -4.12
CA PRO A 81 -16.32 5.08 -4.95
C PRO A 81 -15.13 5.39 -5.87
N GLY A 82 -14.15 4.50 -5.91
CA GLY A 82 -12.96 4.68 -6.72
C GLY A 82 -11.76 3.99 -6.09
N ARG A 83 -10.56 4.39 -6.50
CA ARG A 83 -9.32 3.92 -5.89
C ARG A 83 -8.88 4.88 -4.79
N CYS A 84 -8.13 4.40 -3.81
CA CYS A 84 -7.60 5.24 -2.73
C CYS A 84 -6.76 6.41 -3.27
N ARG A 85 -6.02 6.20 -4.37
CA ARG A 85 -5.29 7.27 -5.08
C ARG A 85 -6.15 8.47 -5.52
N ASP A 86 -7.44 8.29 -5.70
CA ASP A 86 -8.32 9.35 -6.19
C ASP A 86 -8.66 10.37 -5.08
N TYR A 87 -8.31 10.07 -3.82
CA TYR A 87 -8.65 10.86 -2.63
C TYR A 87 -7.43 11.30 -1.81
N LEU A 88 -6.24 11.32 -2.43
CA LEU A 88 -4.97 11.63 -1.76
C LEU A 88 -4.91 13.05 -1.16
N GLU A 89 -5.70 13.97 -1.68
CA GLU A 89 -5.75 15.36 -1.22
C GLU A 89 -6.73 15.58 -0.07
N THR A 90 -7.70 14.67 0.10
CA THR A 90 -8.83 14.89 1.02
C THR A 90 -8.94 13.84 2.13
N SER A 91 -8.23 12.71 2.00
CA SER A 91 -8.36 11.58 2.92
C SER A 91 -7.01 11.14 3.51
N ASN A 92 -7.05 10.66 4.74
CA ASN A 92 -6.06 9.75 5.32
C ASN A 92 -6.52 8.31 5.17
N PHE A 93 -5.59 7.35 5.21
CA PHE A 93 -5.90 5.94 5.04
C PHE A 93 -5.27 5.06 6.13
N ASP A 94 -6.07 4.16 6.68
CA ASP A 94 -5.60 3.05 7.51
C ASP A 94 -5.78 1.75 6.73
N PHE A 95 -4.66 1.08 6.41
CA PHE A 95 -4.65 -0.21 5.74
C PHE A 95 -4.20 -1.30 6.69
N ASP A 96 -4.95 -2.40 6.73
CA ASP A 96 -4.55 -3.63 7.40
C ASP A 96 -4.48 -4.77 6.37
N ILE A 97 -3.25 -5.22 6.11
CA ILE A 97 -2.95 -6.26 5.13
C ILE A 97 -2.97 -7.60 5.87
N LYS A 98 -3.86 -8.49 5.43
CA LYS A 98 -3.99 -9.84 5.99
C LYS A 98 -3.07 -10.78 5.26
N ILE A 99 -2.18 -11.47 5.97
CA ILE A 99 -1.25 -12.43 5.39
C ILE A 99 -1.62 -13.83 5.86
N ASP A 100 -1.64 -14.80 4.95
CA ASP A 100 -1.74 -16.21 5.28
C ASP A 100 -0.46 -16.64 6.01
N PRO A 101 -0.51 -17.04 7.28
CA PRO A 101 0.69 -17.43 8.01
C PRO A 101 1.34 -18.72 7.48
N GLU A 102 0.59 -19.56 6.77
CA GLU A 102 1.09 -20.84 6.25
C GLU A 102 1.76 -20.66 4.88
N ASN A 103 1.13 -19.89 3.99
CA ASN A 103 1.60 -19.71 2.61
C ASN A 103 2.30 -18.37 2.37
N MET A 104 2.32 -17.48 3.37
CA MET A 104 2.85 -16.11 3.30
C MET A 104 2.25 -15.27 2.18
N LYS A 105 1.02 -15.59 1.74
CA LYS A 105 0.31 -14.88 0.67
C LYS A 105 -0.64 -13.83 1.21
N PRO A 106 -0.85 -12.69 0.52
CA PRO A 106 -1.91 -11.76 0.87
C PRO A 106 -3.29 -12.42 0.76
N LEU A 107 -4.06 -12.39 1.84
CA LEU A 107 -5.46 -12.85 1.90
C LEU A 107 -6.44 -11.75 1.51
N GLY A 108 -6.07 -10.50 1.79
CA GLY A 108 -6.89 -9.33 1.54
C GLY A 108 -6.31 -8.07 2.18
N VAL A 109 -6.90 -6.92 1.83
CA VAL A 109 -6.58 -5.63 2.44
C VAL A 109 -7.88 -5.03 2.95
N GLU A 110 -7.91 -4.73 4.23
CA GLU A 110 -8.93 -3.87 4.83
C GLU A 110 -8.45 -2.42 4.72
N VAL A 111 -9.34 -1.52 4.32
CA VAL A 111 -9.05 -0.09 4.22
C VAL A 111 -10.10 0.71 4.96
N ARG A 112 -9.66 1.72 5.70
CA ARG A 112 -10.53 2.76 6.27
C ARG A 112 -10.00 4.11 5.83
N ALA A 113 -10.90 4.93 5.27
CA ALA A 113 -10.60 6.32 4.93
C ALA A 113 -11.17 7.23 6.02
N SER A 114 -10.46 8.31 6.33
CA SER A 114 -10.93 9.38 7.20
C SER A 114 -10.55 10.73 6.60
N ASP A 115 -11.25 11.80 6.97
CA ASP A 115 -10.95 13.14 6.45
C ASP A 115 -9.55 13.59 6.88
N ALA A 116 -8.81 14.19 5.93
CA ALA A 116 -7.56 14.86 6.25
C ALA A 116 -7.87 16.18 7.00
N VAL A 117 -7.60 16.23 8.30
CA VAL A 117 -7.72 17.48 9.08
C VAL A 117 -6.59 18.42 8.66
N HIS A 118 -6.95 19.58 8.10
CA HIS A 118 -6.04 20.68 7.77
C HIS A 118 -5.67 21.52 9.00
#